data_AF-A0A6G2D5B6-F1
#
_entry.id   AF-A0A6G2D5B6-F1
#
_cell.length_a   1.000
_cell.length_b   1.000
_cell.length_c   1.000
_cell.angle_alpha   90.00
_cell.angle_beta   90.00
_cell.angle_gamma   90.00
#
_symmetry.space_group_name_H-M   'P 1'
#
loop_
_entity.id
_entity.type
_entity.pdbx_description
1 polymer ?
#
loop_
_entity_poly.entity_id
_entity_poly.type
_entity_poly.pdbx_seq_one_letter_code
_entity_poly.pdbx_strand_id
1 'polypeptide(L)'
;SSVTNPEGFRYNTQAQFISVTIPQNAKKISLKSFAGEHTWGDEVVFADAKLIKTVSTQTITPDLLNKGINGGVYLSDLEWVDATHGDDDKSKTVQKDKPFTPGNNGSNNKIKLLIDGKEVEFNKGLGTVASNPSSIKYDVSGANVTRFISYVGIDRSANHLNSDYADIQKFEVVADGKVIYSSDSKYPKGIKYDT
;
A
#
# COMPACT_ATOMS: atom_id res chain seq x y z
N SER A 1 -25.65 -7.48 -17.55
CA SER A 1 -24.71 -6.35 -17.64
C SER A 1 -23.39 -6.81 -17.04
N SER A 2 -22.38 -7.05 -17.88
CA SER A 2 -21.02 -7.37 -17.44
C SER A 2 -20.44 -6.13 -16.79
N VAL A 3 -20.47 -6.07 -15.46
CA VAL A 3 -19.70 -5.10 -14.69
C VAL A 3 -18.24 -5.41 -15.00
N THR A 4 -17.62 -4.61 -15.87
CA THR A 4 -16.18 -4.60 -16.02
C THR A 4 -15.62 -4.20 -14.66
N ASN A 5 -15.11 -5.16 -13.89
CA ASN A 5 -14.25 -4.85 -12.76
C ASN A 5 -13.16 -3.92 -13.30
N PRO A 6 -12.83 -2.81 -12.62
CA PRO A 6 -11.67 -2.02 -13.00
C PRO A 6 -10.48 -2.97 -13.11
N GLU A 7 -9.71 -2.91 -14.20
CA GLU A 7 -8.52 -3.78 -14.30
C GLU A 7 -7.65 -3.42 -13.08
N GLY A 8 -7.50 -4.34 -12.14
CA GLY A 8 -6.89 -4.07 -10.84
C GLY A 8 -5.37 -3.91 -10.93
N PHE A 9 -4.65 -4.42 -9.93
CA PHE A 9 -3.21 -4.59 -9.95
C PHE A 9 -2.89 -6.06 -10.20
N ARG A 10 -1.99 -6.29 -11.14
CA ARG A 10 -1.36 -7.58 -11.46
C ARG A 10 0.10 -7.57 -11.02
N TYR A 11 0.74 -8.74 -11.05
CA TYR A 11 2.16 -8.84 -10.68
C TYR A 11 3.05 -7.89 -11.47
N ASN A 12 2.77 -7.62 -12.75
CA ASN A 12 3.58 -6.75 -13.61
C ASN A 12 3.11 -5.28 -13.60
N THR A 13 2.10 -4.92 -12.80
CA THR A 13 1.63 -3.54 -12.69
C THR A 13 2.70 -2.66 -12.06
N GLN A 14 2.97 -1.51 -12.67
CA GLN A 14 3.85 -0.51 -12.09
C GLN A 14 3.26 0.04 -10.79
N ALA A 15 4.13 0.31 -9.82
CA ALA A 15 3.73 0.89 -8.56
C ALA A 15 3.15 2.29 -8.76
N GLN A 16 2.09 2.57 -8.01
CA GLN A 16 1.45 3.88 -8.04
C GLN A 16 1.95 4.74 -6.90
N PHE A 17 2.40 5.94 -7.24
CA PHE A 17 2.66 6.97 -6.24
C PHE A 17 1.35 7.60 -5.76
N ILE A 18 1.16 7.62 -4.45
CA ILE A 18 0.00 8.21 -3.78
C ILE A 18 0.48 9.36 -2.91
N SER A 19 -0.19 10.51 -3.04
CA SER A 19 0.01 11.68 -2.18
C SER A 19 -1.34 12.35 -1.95
N VAL A 20 -1.91 12.14 -0.77
CA VAL A 20 -3.31 12.49 -0.47
C VAL A 20 -3.37 13.40 0.73
N THR A 21 -4.15 14.48 0.59
CA THR A 21 -4.41 15.40 1.70
C THR A 21 -5.35 14.74 2.69
N ILE A 22 -5.00 14.80 3.97
CA ILE A 22 -5.83 14.30 5.05
C ILE A 22 -6.69 15.47 5.58
N PRO A 23 -8.00 15.29 5.76
CA PRO A 23 -8.86 16.33 6.32
C PRO A 23 -8.34 16.85 7.67
N GLN A 24 -8.50 18.15 7.91
CA GLN A 24 -8.15 18.73 9.20
C GLN A 24 -8.90 18.00 10.33
N ASN A 25 -8.20 17.78 11.44
CA ASN A 25 -8.70 17.11 12.63
C ASN A 25 -9.12 15.64 12.41
N ALA A 26 -8.66 15.02 11.32
CA ALA A 26 -8.87 13.59 11.12
C ALA A 26 -8.33 12.82 12.33
N LYS A 27 -9.10 11.86 12.83
CA LYS A 27 -8.74 11.07 14.02
C LYS A 27 -8.21 9.70 13.65
N LYS A 28 -8.65 9.17 12.52
CA LYS A 28 -8.30 7.83 12.08
C LYS A 28 -7.95 7.84 10.60
N ILE A 29 -6.87 7.14 10.27
CA ILE A 29 -6.56 6.76 8.90
C ILE A 29 -6.60 5.24 8.77
N SER A 30 -7.09 4.74 7.64
CA SER A 30 -7.10 3.31 7.32
C SER A 30 -6.62 3.09 5.89
N LEU A 31 -5.67 2.17 5.75
CA LEU A 31 -5.22 1.64 4.47
C LEU A 31 -6.03 0.36 4.21
N LYS A 32 -6.74 0.27 3.09
CA LYS A 32 -7.58 -0.88 2.76
C LYS A 32 -7.20 -1.50 1.43
N SER A 33 -6.95 -2.81 1.42
CA SER A 33 -6.62 -3.56 0.20
C SER A 33 -7.67 -4.61 -0.11
N PHE A 34 -8.22 -4.53 -1.32
CA PHE A 34 -9.30 -5.37 -1.81
C PHE A 34 -8.77 -6.42 -2.78
N ALA A 35 -8.92 -7.69 -2.39
CA ALA A 35 -8.58 -8.84 -3.22
C ALA A 35 -9.57 -9.00 -4.38
N GLY A 36 -9.14 -9.73 -5.41
CA GLY A 36 -9.96 -10.23 -6.50
C GLY A 36 -10.95 -11.29 -6.05
N GLU A 37 -10.95 -12.42 -6.77
CA GLU A 37 -11.75 -13.59 -6.38
C GLU A 37 -11.12 -14.35 -5.20
N HIS A 38 -9.80 -14.30 -5.08
CA HIS A 38 -9.00 -14.99 -4.07
C HIS A 38 -7.97 -14.03 -3.47
N THR A 39 -7.38 -14.38 -2.33
CA THR A 39 -6.31 -13.61 -1.66
C THR A 39 -4.90 -14.07 -2.06
N TRP A 40 -4.80 -14.98 -3.03
CA TRP A 40 -3.58 -15.73 -3.32
C TRP A 40 -2.53 -14.85 -3.99
N GLY A 41 -1.35 -14.73 -3.37
CA GLY A 41 -0.28 -13.90 -3.92
C GLY A 41 -0.57 -12.39 -3.92
N ASP A 42 -1.65 -11.95 -3.26
CA ASP A 42 -2.04 -10.54 -3.13
C ASP A 42 -1.17 -9.81 -2.10
N GLU A 43 0.14 -9.97 -2.22
CA GLU A 43 1.20 -9.42 -1.37
C GLU A 43 1.34 -7.91 -1.60
N VAL A 44 0.34 -7.16 -1.13
CA VAL A 44 0.29 -5.70 -1.23
C VAL A 44 1.37 -5.10 -0.34
N VAL A 45 2.13 -4.18 -0.92
CA VAL A 45 3.07 -3.36 -0.17
C VAL A 45 2.73 -1.87 -0.26
N PHE A 46 2.74 -1.22 0.90
CA PHE A 46 2.77 0.23 1.06
C PHE A 46 4.21 0.66 1.24
N ALA A 47 4.94 0.69 0.12
CA ALA A 47 6.35 1.06 0.12
C ALA A 47 6.51 2.53 0.52
N ASP A 48 7.36 2.75 1.51
CA ASP A 48 7.69 4.06 2.04
C ASP A 48 6.49 4.86 2.58
N ALA A 49 5.51 4.13 3.15
CA ALA A 49 4.30 4.71 3.73
C ALA A 49 4.63 5.69 4.86
N LYS A 50 4.18 6.94 4.74
CA LYS A 50 4.41 7.98 5.75
C LYS A 50 3.24 8.95 5.94
N LEU A 51 3.16 9.49 7.14
CA LEU A 51 2.32 10.63 7.51
C LEU A 51 3.19 11.89 7.58
N ILE A 52 2.72 12.99 7.00
CA ILE A 52 3.44 14.27 6.95
C ILE A 52 2.61 15.34 7.65
N LYS A 53 3.26 16.14 8.51
CA LYS A 53 2.63 17.27 9.21
C LYS A 53 2.72 18.58 8.42
N THR A 54 3.87 18.86 7.79
CA THR A 54 4.12 20.10 7.05
C THR A 54 4.25 19.81 5.57
N VAL A 55 3.55 20.56 4.72
CA VAL A 55 3.61 20.40 3.27
C VAL A 55 5.06 20.64 2.80
N SER A 56 5.77 19.56 2.45
CA SER A 56 7.07 19.69 1.79
C SER A 56 6.83 20.26 0.39
N THR A 57 7.57 21.30 0.04
CA THR A 57 7.58 21.88 -1.32
C THR A 57 8.50 21.12 -2.28
N GLN A 58 9.22 20.11 -1.79
CA GLN A 58 10.08 19.28 -2.62
C GLN A 58 9.27 18.30 -3.47
N THR A 59 9.67 18.16 -4.74
CA THR A 59 9.20 17.09 -5.60
C THR A 59 9.54 15.73 -4.98
N ILE A 60 8.54 14.86 -4.85
CA ILE A 60 8.71 13.55 -4.22
C ILE A 60 9.29 12.58 -5.25
N THR A 61 10.46 12.03 -4.98
CA THR A 61 11.12 10.98 -5.77
C THR A 61 11.39 9.73 -4.90
N PRO A 62 11.56 8.53 -5.50
CA PRO A 62 11.95 7.33 -4.74
C PRO A 62 13.21 7.53 -3.88
N ASP A 63 14.20 8.30 -4.36
CA ASP A 63 15.42 8.61 -3.60
C ASP A 63 15.14 9.51 -2.40
N LEU A 64 14.32 10.56 -2.55
CA LEU A 64 13.94 11.44 -1.45
C LEU A 64 13.15 10.69 -0.38
N LEU A 65 12.27 9.80 -0.84
CA LEU A 65 11.49 8.89 -0.02
C LEU A 65 12.39 7.99 0.82
N ASN A 66 13.33 7.28 0.20
CA ASN A 66 14.31 6.42 0.89
C ASN A 66 15.27 7.17 1.83
N LYS A 67 15.60 8.44 1.52
CA LYS A 67 16.42 9.31 2.38
C LYS A 67 15.65 9.84 3.59
N GLY A 68 14.32 9.87 3.52
CA GLY A 68 13.44 10.46 4.50
C GLY A 68 13.09 11.92 4.21
N ILE A 69 11.85 12.26 4.53
CA ILE A 69 11.30 13.60 4.37
C ILE A 69 11.23 14.26 5.74
N ASN A 70 11.77 15.47 5.86
CA ASN A 70 11.69 16.23 7.11
C ASN A 70 10.22 16.47 7.49
N GLY A 71 9.85 16.13 8.73
CA GLY A 71 8.45 16.15 9.20
C GLY A 71 7.58 14.99 8.72
N GLY A 72 8.17 14.00 8.03
CA GLY A 72 7.55 12.72 7.71
C GLY A 72 7.79 11.68 8.80
N VAL A 73 6.76 10.91 9.13
CA VAL A 73 6.80 9.80 10.09
C VAL A 73 6.39 8.53 9.36
N TYR A 74 7.25 7.52 9.32
CA TYR A 74 6.95 6.25 8.67
C TYR A 74 5.89 5.48 9.44
N LEU A 75 4.95 4.87 8.73
CA LEU A 75 3.90 4.06 9.36
C LEU A 75 4.45 2.79 10.01
N SER A 76 5.57 2.25 9.50
CA SER A 76 6.22 1.08 10.10
C SER A 76 6.90 1.40 11.44
N ASP A 77 7.18 2.66 11.73
CA ASP A 77 7.70 3.11 13.05
C ASP A 77 6.57 3.40 14.05
N LEU A 78 5.31 3.28 13.62
CA LEU A 78 4.13 3.54 14.44
C LEU A 78 3.45 2.24 14.83
N GLU A 79 2.74 2.28 15.94
CA GLU A 79 1.79 1.23 16.33
C GLU A 79 0.45 1.47 15.64
N TRP A 80 -0.05 0.44 14.96
CA TRP A 80 -1.41 0.46 14.44
C TRP A 80 -2.40 0.16 15.56
N VAL A 81 -3.62 0.66 15.41
CA VAL A 81 -4.77 0.27 16.25
C VAL A 81 -5.20 -1.15 15.94
N ASP A 82 -5.14 -1.53 14.66
CA ASP A 82 -5.60 -2.82 14.15
C ASP A 82 -4.99 -3.06 12.76
N ALA A 83 -4.63 -4.29 12.46
CA ALA A 83 -4.03 -4.69 11.19
C ALA A 83 -4.50 -6.10 10.80
N THR A 84 -5.35 -6.17 9.79
CA THR A 84 -5.90 -7.41 9.23
C THR A 84 -5.25 -7.71 7.88
N HIS A 85 -5.21 -9.00 7.52
CA HIS A 85 -4.67 -9.50 6.25
C HIS A 85 -5.49 -10.69 5.72
N GLY A 86 -5.33 -11.00 4.44
CA GLY A 86 -6.05 -12.06 3.74
C GLY A 86 -5.45 -13.46 3.77
N ASP A 87 -4.24 -13.65 4.31
CA ASP A 87 -3.65 -15.01 4.49
C ASP A 87 -4.51 -15.84 5.46
N ASP A 88 -4.72 -17.13 5.15
CA ASP A 88 -5.49 -18.07 5.96
C ASP A 88 -4.81 -18.38 7.31
N ASP A 89 -3.49 -18.36 7.35
CA ASP A 89 -2.70 -18.54 8.57
C ASP A 89 -2.75 -17.27 9.42
N LYS A 90 -3.60 -17.30 10.46
CA LYS A 90 -3.79 -16.18 11.39
C LYS A 90 -2.70 -16.05 12.46
N SER A 91 -1.69 -16.93 12.45
CA SER A 91 -0.48 -16.75 13.26
C SER A 91 0.50 -15.76 12.63
N LYS A 92 0.40 -15.53 11.32
CA LYS A 92 1.14 -14.49 10.61
C LYS A 92 0.56 -13.11 10.92
N THR A 93 1.37 -12.09 10.69
CA THR A 93 0.98 -10.69 10.91
C THR A 93 1.40 -9.79 9.75
N VAL A 94 0.75 -8.62 9.63
CA VAL A 94 1.23 -7.55 8.74
C VAL A 94 2.68 -7.24 9.05
N GLN A 95 3.52 -7.12 8.04
CA GLN A 95 4.96 -6.94 8.20
C GLN A 95 5.35 -5.46 8.12
N LYS A 96 6.27 -5.07 9.00
CA LYS A 96 6.95 -3.76 8.97
C LYS A 96 8.26 -3.91 8.19
N ASP A 97 8.47 -3.02 7.21
CA ASP A 97 9.66 -2.88 6.36
C ASP A 97 10.03 -4.10 5.50
N LYS A 98 9.10 -5.06 5.35
CA LYS A 98 9.29 -6.33 4.63
C LYS A 98 8.00 -6.71 3.89
N PRO A 99 8.07 -7.48 2.79
CA PRO A 99 6.90 -8.12 2.21
C PRO A 99 6.29 -9.13 3.18
N PHE A 100 4.99 -9.44 3.04
CA PHE A 100 4.22 -10.18 4.03
C PHE A 100 4.73 -11.62 4.19
N THR A 101 4.70 -12.44 3.14
CA THR A 101 5.07 -13.85 3.24
C THR A 101 6.55 -14.04 3.57
N PRO A 102 7.51 -13.43 2.84
CA PRO A 102 8.93 -13.59 3.19
C PRO A 102 9.25 -13.08 4.59
N GLY A 103 8.64 -11.97 5.02
CA GLY A 103 8.85 -11.40 6.34
C GLY A 103 8.36 -12.32 7.47
N ASN A 104 7.16 -12.90 7.33
CA ASN A 104 6.65 -13.89 8.29
C ASN A 104 7.48 -15.18 8.31
N ASN A 105 8.15 -15.51 7.20
CA ASN A 105 9.08 -16.65 7.10
C ASN A 105 10.52 -16.31 7.53
N GLY A 106 10.74 -15.18 8.22
CA GLY A 106 12.04 -14.81 8.80
C GLY A 106 13.03 -14.15 7.83
N SER A 107 12.61 -13.84 6.60
CA SER A 107 13.46 -13.09 5.67
C SER A 107 13.67 -11.64 6.14
N ASN A 108 14.84 -11.10 5.78
CA ASN A 108 15.19 -9.69 5.96
C ASN A 108 15.21 -8.91 4.63
N ASN A 109 14.68 -9.52 3.56
CA ASN A 109 14.58 -8.86 2.26
C ASN A 109 13.70 -7.60 2.37
N LYS A 110 14.15 -6.53 1.72
CA LYS A 110 13.42 -5.27 1.63
C LYS A 110 12.22 -5.41 0.71
N ILE A 111 11.27 -4.51 0.89
CA ILE A 111 10.17 -4.30 -0.06
C ILE A 111 10.75 -3.89 -1.41
N LYS A 112 10.23 -4.49 -2.49
CA LYS A 112 10.65 -4.20 -3.85
C LYS A 112 9.45 -4.03 -4.78
N LEU A 113 9.43 -2.94 -5.54
CA LEU A 113 8.35 -2.59 -6.47
C LEU A 113 8.88 -2.31 -7.89
N LEU A 114 8.02 -2.47 -8.89
CA LEU A 114 8.31 -2.08 -10.28
C LEU A 114 7.95 -0.60 -10.49
N ILE A 115 8.92 0.24 -10.83
CA ILE A 115 8.74 1.67 -11.11
C ILE A 115 9.43 1.97 -12.45
N ASP A 116 8.70 2.51 -13.42
CA ASP A 116 9.20 2.82 -14.76
C ASP A 116 9.94 1.62 -15.40
N GLY A 117 9.36 0.43 -15.24
CA GLY A 117 9.91 -0.84 -15.75
C GLY A 117 11.13 -1.38 -15.00
N LYS A 118 11.56 -0.76 -13.90
CA LYS A 118 12.73 -1.19 -13.10
C LYS A 118 12.31 -1.61 -11.70
N GLU A 119 13.00 -2.61 -11.15
CA GLU A 119 12.81 -2.95 -9.74
C GLU A 119 13.52 -1.94 -8.83
N VAL A 120 12.79 -1.38 -7.87
CA VAL A 120 13.27 -0.41 -6.89
C VAL A 120 13.02 -0.93 -5.48
N GLU A 121 14.07 -0.93 -4.66
CA GLU A 121 13.99 -1.33 -3.25
C GLU A 121 13.64 -0.16 -2.33
N PHE A 122 12.93 -0.48 -1.24
CA PHE A 122 12.50 0.48 -0.24
C PHE A 122 12.96 0.07 1.15
N ASN A 123 13.56 1.01 1.88
CA ASN A 123 14.02 0.77 3.25
C ASN A 123 12.87 0.65 4.25
N LYS A 124 11.76 1.36 3.99
CA LYS A 124 10.61 1.44 4.88
C LYS A 124 9.34 1.07 4.14
N GLY A 125 8.35 0.57 4.87
CA GLY A 125 7.01 0.31 4.32
C GLY A 125 6.23 -0.74 5.10
N LEU A 126 5.09 -1.14 4.57
CA LEU A 126 4.23 -2.18 5.15
C LEU A 126 3.96 -3.26 4.10
N GLY A 127 4.01 -4.53 4.50
CA GLY A 127 3.61 -5.67 3.67
C GLY A 127 2.37 -6.37 4.26
N THR A 128 1.34 -6.57 3.44
CA THR A 128 0.08 -7.23 3.82
C THR A 128 -0.43 -8.14 2.71
N VAL A 129 -1.53 -8.86 2.98
CA VAL A 129 -2.28 -9.62 1.98
C VAL A 129 -3.68 -9.01 1.83
N ALA A 130 -4.10 -8.72 0.60
CA ALA A 130 -5.45 -8.18 0.34
C ALA A 130 -6.57 -9.14 0.77
N SER A 131 -7.77 -8.61 1.05
CA SER A 131 -8.96 -9.41 1.39
C SER A 131 -10.23 -8.64 0.99
N ASN A 132 -11.38 -8.79 1.65
CA ASN A 132 -12.63 -8.12 1.30
C ASN A 132 -13.15 -7.09 2.33
N PRO A 133 -12.43 -5.99 2.65
CA PRO A 133 -11.01 -5.71 2.45
C PRO A 133 -10.15 -6.21 3.63
N SER A 134 -8.83 -6.30 3.41
CA SER A 134 -7.87 -6.21 4.53
C SER A 134 -7.72 -4.74 4.94
N SER A 135 -7.34 -4.46 6.20
CA SER A 135 -7.24 -3.08 6.69
C SER A 135 -6.18 -2.90 7.78
N ILE A 136 -5.36 -1.87 7.61
CA ILE A 136 -4.40 -1.37 8.62
C ILE A 136 -4.87 0.01 9.08
N LYS A 137 -5.07 0.19 10.38
CA LYS A 137 -5.71 1.37 10.98
C LYS A 137 -4.78 2.08 11.94
N TYR A 138 -4.68 3.40 11.84
CA TYR A 138 -3.90 4.23 12.77
C TYR A 138 -4.78 5.29 13.41
N ASP A 139 -4.57 5.53 14.69
CA ASP A 139 -5.06 6.72 15.39
C ASP A 139 -4.10 7.87 15.09
N VAL A 140 -4.64 8.95 14.54
CA VAL A 140 -3.94 10.19 14.20
C VAL A 140 -4.56 11.39 14.91
N SER A 141 -5.41 11.16 15.91
CA SER A 141 -6.01 12.21 16.73
C SER A 141 -4.93 13.03 17.42
N GLY A 142 -5.08 14.36 17.40
CA GLY A 142 -4.11 15.30 17.95
C GLY A 142 -2.75 15.36 17.24
N ALA A 143 -2.50 14.53 16.21
CA ALA A 143 -1.22 14.50 15.53
C ALA A 143 -1.05 15.61 14.46
N ASN A 144 -2.15 16.26 14.07
CA ASN A 144 -2.21 17.29 13.01
C ASN A 144 -1.53 16.84 11.71
N VAL A 145 -1.79 15.60 11.29
CA VAL A 145 -1.30 15.08 10.02
C VAL A 145 -2.05 15.77 8.88
N THR A 146 -1.32 16.20 7.86
CA THR A 146 -1.88 16.89 6.69
C THR A 146 -1.80 16.05 5.43
N ARG A 147 -0.92 15.05 5.38
CA ARG A 147 -0.73 14.22 4.18
C ARG A 147 -0.34 12.78 4.48
N PHE A 148 -0.85 11.87 3.65
CA PHE A 148 -0.32 10.50 3.53
C PHE A 148 0.39 10.35 2.19
N ILE A 149 1.58 9.73 2.19
CA ILE A 149 2.36 9.43 0.99
C ILE A 149 2.84 7.98 1.03
N SER A 150 2.76 7.29 -0.10
CA SER A 150 3.29 5.93 -0.30
C SER A 150 3.43 5.61 -1.78
N TYR A 151 4.32 4.69 -2.14
CA TYR A 151 4.12 3.86 -3.34
C TYR A 151 3.28 2.65 -2.96
N VAL A 152 2.40 2.21 -3.86
CA VAL A 152 1.54 1.03 -3.66
C VAL A 152 1.64 0.10 -4.86
N GLY A 153 1.77 -1.20 -4.60
CA GLY A 153 1.80 -2.23 -5.62
C GLY A 153 1.95 -3.62 -4.99
N ILE A 154 2.27 -4.59 -5.84
CA ILE A 154 2.55 -5.98 -5.45
C ILE A 154 4.06 -6.14 -5.31
N ASP A 155 4.53 -6.72 -4.21
CA ASP A 155 5.97 -6.95 -4.04
C ASP A 155 6.55 -7.86 -5.13
N ARG A 156 7.80 -7.63 -5.56
CA ARG A 156 8.46 -8.48 -6.57
C ARG A 156 8.68 -9.93 -6.12
N SER A 157 8.60 -10.22 -4.82
CA SER A 157 8.67 -11.58 -4.28
C SER A 157 7.34 -12.35 -4.33
N ALA A 158 6.24 -11.70 -4.74
CA ALA A 158 4.93 -12.34 -4.79
C ALA A 158 4.89 -13.49 -5.81
N ASN A 159 4.21 -14.56 -5.42
CA ASN A 159 3.91 -15.66 -6.35
C ASN A 159 2.91 -15.18 -7.40
N HIS A 160 3.23 -15.40 -8.67
CA HIS A 160 2.46 -14.99 -9.84
C HIS A 160 2.38 -16.09 -10.92
N LEU A 161 2.50 -17.35 -10.51
CA LEU A 161 2.56 -18.51 -11.41
C LEU A 161 1.28 -18.73 -12.25
N ASN A 162 0.13 -18.18 -11.80
CA ASN A 162 -1.17 -18.24 -12.46
C ASN A 162 -1.83 -16.85 -12.43
N SER A 163 -2.70 -16.54 -13.38
CA SER A 163 -3.47 -15.29 -13.47
C SER A 163 -4.36 -15.00 -12.27
N ASP A 164 -4.76 -16.05 -11.53
CA ASP A 164 -5.61 -15.96 -10.34
C ASP A 164 -4.82 -15.55 -9.09
N TYR A 165 -3.49 -15.45 -9.20
CA TYR A 165 -2.61 -14.94 -8.17
C TYR A 165 -2.27 -13.48 -8.44
N ALA A 166 -2.01 -12.74 -7.36
CA ALA A 166 -1.58 -11.34 -7.44
C ALA A 166 -2.60 -10.51 -8.24
N ASP A 167 -3.87 -10.60 -7.82
CA ASP A 167 -5.02 -9.91 -8.41
C ASP A 167 -5.71 -9.04 -7.37
N ILE A 168 -5.27 -7.79 -7.27
CA ILE A 168 -5.84 -6.82 -6.32
C ILE A 168 -6.80 -5.91 -7.06
N GLN A 169 -8.08 -5.90 -6.68
CA GLN A 169 -9.08 -5.03 -7.31
C GLN A 169 -8.76 -3.56 -7.12
N LYS A 170 -8.44 -3.15 -5.88
CA LYS A 170 -8.12 -1.76 -5.55
C LYS A 170 -7.48 -1.59 -4.18
N PHE A 171 -6.93 -0.40 -4.00
CA PHE A 171 -6.49 0.13 -2.71
C PHE A 171 -7.23 1.44 -2.39
N GLU A 172 -7.60 1.62 -1.12
CA GLU A 172 -8.22 2.84 -0.61
C GLU A 172 -7.48 3.43 0.61
N VAL A 173 -7.41 4.76 0.65
CA VAL A 173 -7.09 5.51 1.87
C VAL A 173 -8.39 6.09 2.42
N VAL A 174 -8.69 5.77 3.68
CA VAL A 174 -9.91 6.19 4.36
C VAL A 174 -9.56 7.04 5.57
N ALA A 175 -10.15 8.23 5.69
CA ALA A 175 -10.04 9.10 6.86
C ALA A 175 -11.41 9.19 7.56
N ASP A 176 -11.48 8.83 8.83
CA ASP A 176 -12.71 8.85 9.65
C ASP A 176 -13.92 8.18 8.96
N GLY A 177 -13.69 7.07 8.26
CA GLY A 177 -14.73 6.32 7.54
C GLY A 177 -15.05 6.85 6.14
N LYS A 178 -14.50 8.00 5.72
CA LYS A 178 -14.66 8.55 4.37
C LYS A 178 -13.47 8.19 3.49
N VAL A 179 -13.74 7.62 2.32
CA VAL A 179 -12.71 7.37 1.29
C VAL A 179 -12.17 8.73 0.81
N ILE A 180 -10.87 8.96 0.99
CA ILE A 180 -10.16 10.16 0.52
C ILE A 180 -9.26 9.87 -0.68
N TYR A 181 -9.03 8.59 -0.98
CA TYR A 181 -8.39 8.12 -2.21
C TYR A 181 -8.83 6.70 -2.50
N SER A 182 -9.03 6.39 -3.79
CA SER A 182 -9.25 5.03 -4.29
C SER A 182 -8.51 4.86 -5.61
N SER A 183 -7.78 3.76 -5.79
CA SER A 183 -7.01 3.51 -7.01
C SER A 183 -7.88 3.34 -8.26
N ASP A 184 -9.12 2.83 -8.10
CA ASP A 184 -10.09 2.66 -9.21
C ASP A 184 -10.49 3.98 -9.87
N SER A 185 -10.48 5.09 -9.12
CA SER A 185 -10.91 6.41 -9.61
C SER A 185 -9.89 7.06 -10.56
N LYS A 186 -8.62 6.65 -10.49
CA LYS A 186 -7.55 7.11 -11.39
C LYS A 186 -7.30 6.13 -12.55
N TYR A 187 -7.73 4.88 -12.41
CA TYR A 187 -7.55 3.80 -13.38
C TYR A 187 -8.83 2.95 -13.50
N PRO A 188 -9.92 3.47 -14.10
CA PRO A 188 -11.19 2.74 -14.24
C PRO A 188 -11.08 1.48 -15.13
N LYS A 189 -9.92 1.29 -15.79
CA LYS A 189 -9.54 0.15 -16.61
C LYS A 189 -8.13 -0.35 -16.28
N GLY A 190 -7.62 -0.10 -15.07
CA GLY A 190 -6.23 -0.41 -14.68
C GLY A 190 -5.13 0.25 -15.49
N ILE A 191 -3.89 -0.07 -15.10
CA ILE A 191 -2.70 0.36 -15.82
C ILE A 191 -2.50 -0.63 -16.98
N LYS A 192 -2.78 -0.18 -18.20
CA LYS A 192 -2.41 -0.91 -19.41
C LYS A 192 -0.89 -0.97 -19.56
N TYR A 193 -0.44 -2.08 -20.14
CA TYR A 193 0.95 -2.52 -20.28
C TYR A 193 1.83 -1.64 -21.21
N ASP A 194 1.32 -0.54 -21.75
CA ASP A 194 1.87 0.11 -22.94
C ASP A 194 1.85 1.66 -22.93
N THR A 195 2.21 2.27 -21.80
CA THR A 195 2.67 3.69 -21.75
C THR A 195 3.90 3.87 -20.89
#